data_AF-A0A8J6P663-F1
#
_entry.id   AF-A0A8J6P663-F1
#
_cell.length_a   1.000
_cell.length_b   1.000
_cell.length_c   1.000
_cell.angle_alpha   90.00
_cell.angle_beta   90.00
_cell.angle_gamma   90.00
#
_symmetry.space_group_name_H-M   'P 1'
#
loop_
_entity.id
_entity.type
_entity.pdbx_description
1 polymer ?
#
loop_
_entity_poly.entity_id
_entity_poly.type
_entity_poly.pdbx_seq_one_letter_code
_entity_poly.pdbx_strand_id
1 'polypeptide(L)'
;MAEIEPYAEKIRKYQENGWIRNFLEEEPQKLEVIDLLIKLGMEPEAVTEYLAAFLEYSPAGRERQVRLLRKYRCRLLEQIHEKQQILDQLDYYISSLKKEETVDET
;
A
#
# COMPACT_ATOMS: atom_id res chain seq x y z
N MET A 1 3.91 14.87 -6.22
CA MET A 1 3.65 14.36 -4.86
C MET A 1 2.53 13.35 -5.01
N ALA A 2 2.78 12.06 -4.78
CA ALA A 2 1.69 11.08 -4.75
C ALA A 2 0.85 11.41 -3.51
N GLU A 3 -0.35 11.91 -3.72
CA GLU A 3 -1.27 12.32 -2.68
C GLU A 3 -1.53 11.11 -1.77
N ILE A 4 -1.18 11.25 -0.50
CA ILE A 4 -1.69 10.36 0.53
C ILE A 4 -3.17 10.74 0.65
N GLU A 5 -4.01 10.11 -0.16
CA GLU A 5 -5.46 10.15 0.02
C GLU A 5 -5.74 9.91 1.51
N PRO A 6 -6.38 10.85 2.22
CA PRO A 6 -6.59 10.75 3.65
C PRO A 6 -7.19 9.40 3.98
N TYR A 7 -6.67 8.73 5.02
CA TYR A 7 -7.15 7.41 5.42
C TYR A 7 -8.69 7.34 5.53
N ALA A 8 -9.32 8.44 5.94
CA ALA A 8 -10.79 8.61 6.00
C ALA A 8 -11.49 8.58 4.62
N GLU A 9 -10.86 9.12 3.58
CA GLU A 9 -11.39 9.15 2.21
C GLU A 9 -11.28 7.77 1.55
N LYS A 10 -10.16 7.06 1.79
CA LYS A 10 -10.06 5.64 1.44
C LYS A 10 -11.12 4.81 2.14
N ILE A 11 -11.36 4.97 3.44
CA ILE A 11 -12.42 4.21 4.12
C ILE A 11 -13.79 4.41 3.46
N ARG A 12 -14.15 5.66 3.10
CA ARG A 12 -15.42 5.96 2.43
C ARG A 12 -15.56 5.22 1.10
N LYS A 13 -14.52 5.25 0.26
CA LYS A 13 -14.49 4.54 -1.03
C LYS A 13 -14.73 3.03 -0.88
N TYR A 14 -14.28 2.42 0.22
CA TYR A 14 -14.42 0.97 0.45
C TYR A 14 -15.78 0.64 1.09
N GLN A 15 -16.33 1.55 1.90
CA GLN A 15 -17.71 1.46 2.38
C GLN A 15 -18.73 1.64 1.24
N GLU A 16 -18.38 2.38 0.21
CA GLU A 16 -19.16 2.53 -1.02
C GLU A 16 -18.93 1.38 -2.02
N ASN A 17 -17.86 0.59 -1.85
CA ASN A 17 -17.65 -0.61 -2.64
C ASN A 17 -18.72 -1.65 -2.28
N GLY A 18 -19.67 -1.85 -3.21
CA GLY A 18 -20.82 -2.72 -2.99
C GLY A 18 -20.46 -4.14 -2.55
N TRP A 19 -19.33 -4.69 -3.02
CA TRP A 19 -18.90 -6.03 -2.61
C TRP A 19 -18.39 -6.06 -1.18
N ILE A 20 -17.51 -5.11 -0.81
CA ILE A 20 -16.97 -5.01 0.56
C ILE A 20 -18.06 -4.68 1.56
N ARG A 21 -18.99 -3.79 1.19
CA ARG A 21 -20.16 -3.46 2.01
C ARG A 21 -21.02 -4.70 2.28
N ASN A 22 -21.40 -5.44 1.23
CA ASN A 22 -22.20 -6.66 1.40
C ASN A 22 -21.46 -7.72 2.22
N PHE A 23 -20.15 -7.88 2.00
CA PHE A 23 -19.33 -8.79 2.80
C PHE A 23 -19.32 -8.40 4.28
N LEU A 24 -19.21 -7.11 4.61
CA LEU A 24 -19.25 -6.62 6.01
C LEU A 24 -20.64 -6.74 6.65
N GLU A 25 -21.70 -6.67 5.86
CA GLU A 25 -23.07 -6.95 6.33
C GLU A 25 -23.21 -8.43 6.73
N GLU A 26 -22.54 -9.36 6.04
CA GLU A 26 -22.53 -10.79 6.36
C GLU A 26 -21.52 -11.17 7.46
N GLU A 27 -20.34 -10.55 7.48
CA GLU A 27 -19.20 -10.89 8.33
C GLU A 27 -18.61 -9.65 9.05
N PRO A 28 -19.35 -9.00 9.96
CA PRO A 28 -18.96 -7.72 10.58
C PRO A 28 -17.67 -7.80 11.40
N GLN A 29 -17.36 -8.97 11.98
CA GLN A 29 -16.11 -9.25 12.71
C GLN A 29 -14.84 -9.07 11.86
N LYS A 30 -14.96 -8.95 10.53
CA LYS A 30 -13.82 -8.77 9.62
C LYS A 30 -13.46 -7.32 9.34
N LEU A 31 -14.19 -6.37 9.92
CA LEU A 31 -13.91 -4.96 9.78
C LEU A 31 -12.45 -4.62 10.16
N GLU A 32 -11.94 -5.17 11.26
CA GLU A 32 -10.55 -4.91 11.69
C GLU A 32 -9.51 -5.37 10.68
N VAL A 33 -9.75 -6.49 10.00
CA VAL A 33 -8.84 -7.01 8.97
C VAL A 33 -8.90 -6.11 7.74
N ILE A 34 -10.09 -5.71 7.31
CA ILE A 34 -10.27 -4.80 6.17
C ILE A 34 -9.61 -3.44 6.47
N ASP A 35 -9.83 -2.89 7.67
CA ASP A 35 -9.19 -1.66 8.13
C ASP A 35 -7.66 -1.77 8.12
N LEU A 36 -7.11 -2.90 8.55
CA LEU A 36 -5.67 -3.16 8.48
C LEU A 36 -5.18 -3.18 7.02
N LEU A 37 -5.86 -3.89 6.12
CA LEU A 37 -5.47 -3.96 4.71
C LEU A 37 -5.53 -2.58 4.03
N ILE A 38 -6.53 -1.76 4.39
CA ILE A 38 -6.65 -0.37 3.93
C ILE A 38 -5.52 0.50 4.50
N LYS A 39 -5.22 0.39 5.81
CA LYS A 39 -4.10 1.11 6.45
C LYS A 39 -2.77 0.76 5.81
N LEU A 40 -2.60 -0.49 5.41
CA LEU A 40 -1.41 -0.95 4.69
C LEU A 40 -1.34 -0.43 3.26
N GLY A 41 -2.40 0.23 2.76
CA GLY A 41 -2.45 0.86 1.44
C GLY A 41 -2.88 -0.09 0.31
N MET A 42 -3.50 -1.24 0.62
CA MET A 42 -3.99 -2.15 -0.41
C MET A 42 -5.21 -1.56 -1.09
N GLU A 43 -5.25 -1.57 -2.43
CA GLU A 43 -6.37 -1.06 -3.24
C GLU A 43 -7.67 -1.86 -3.06
N PRO A 44 -8.86 -1.28 -3.31
CA PRO A 44 -10.16 -1.94 -3.09
C PRO A 44 -10.29 -3.27 -3.82
N GLU A 45 -9.74 -3.37 -5.02
CA GLU A 45 -9.77 -4.58 -5.85
C GLU A 45 -8.96 -5.70 -5.21
N ALA A 46 -7.78 -5.38 -4.64
CA ALA A 46 -6.94 -6.35 -3.97
C ALA A 46 -7.55 -6.83 -2.64
N VAL A 47 -8.24 -5.93 -1.93
CA VAL A 47 -9.01 -6.28 -0.72
C VAL A 47 -10.20 -7.17 -1.11
N THR A 48 -10.92 -6.86 -2.18
CA THR A 48 -12.01 -7.70 -2.70
C THR A 48 -11.51 -9.10 -3.06
N GLU A 49 -10.38 -9.22 -3.75
CA GLU A 49 -9.79 -10.53 -4.09
C GLU A 49 -9.36 -11.32 -2.85
N TYR A 50 -8.78 -10.65 -1.85
CA TYR A 50 -8.41 -11.27 -0.58
C TYR A 50 -9.62 -11.83 0.17
N LEU A 51 -10.71 -11.07 0.20
CA LEU A 51 -11.96 -11.46 0.85
C LEU A 51 -12.71 -12.55 0.05
N ALA A 52 -12.66 -12.51 -1.29
CA ALA A 52 -13.22 -13.59 -2.11
C ALA A 52 -12.50 -14.92 -1.85
N ALA A 53 -11.16 -14.89 -1.75
CA ALA A 53 -10.37 -16.06 -1.37
C ALA A 53 -10.65 -16.54 0.07
N PHE A 54 -11.09 -15.65 0.96
CA PHE A 54 -11.50 -15.99 2.33
C PHE A 54 -12.78 -16.84 2.33
N LEU A 55 -13.78 -16.45 1.55
CA LEU A 55 -15.10 -17.11 1.48
C LEU A 55 -15.05 -18.54 0.93
N GLU A 56 -13.93 -18.97 0.36
CA GLU A 56 -13.76 -20.34 -0.10
C GLU A 56 -13.60 -21.35 1.05
N TYR A 57 -13.33 -20.88 2.28
CA TYR A 57 -13.15 -21.70 3.49
C TYR A 57 -12.25 -22.92 3.31
N SER A 58 -11.27 -22.82 2.40
CA SER A 58 -10.42 -23.94 1.97
C SER A 58 -8.93 -23.65 2.21
N PRO A 59 -8.08 -24.69 2.29
CA PRO A 59 -6.63 -24.50 2.30
C PRO A 59 -6.12 -23.72 1.08
N ALA A 60 -6.73 -23.91 -0.09
CA ALA A 60 -6.38 -23.19 -1.31
C ALA A 60 -6.73 -21.69 -1.23
N GLY A 61 -7.85 -21.34 -0.60
CA GLY A 61 -8.24 -19.97 -0.31
C GLY A 61 -7.22 -19.26 0.59
N ARG A 62 -6.83 -19.90 1.70
CA ARG A 62 -5.76 -19.39 2.58
C ARG A 62 -4.43 -19.19 1.85
N GLU A 63 -4.05 -20.13 0.99
CA GLU A 63 -2.83 -20.01 0.20
C GLU A 63 -2.91 -18.83 -0.79
N ARG A 64 -4.07 -18.61 -1.42
CA ARG A 64 -4.32 -17.43 -2.26
C ARG A 64 -4.20 -16.12 -1.47
N GLN A 65 -4.77 -16.05 -0.27
CA GLN A 65 -4.61 -14.89 0.61
C GLN A 65 -3.14 -14.59 0.90
N VAL A 66 -2.34 -15.61 1.26
CA VAL A 66 -0.90 -15.46 1.50
C VAL A 66 -0.16 -15.00 0.25
N ARG A 67 -0.50 -15.55 -0.93
CA ARG A 67 0.08 -15.11 -2.22
C ARG A 67 -0.21 -13.63 -2.51
N LEU A 68 -1.44 -13.17 -2.27
CA LEU A 68 -1.82 -11.77 -2.46
C LEU A 68 -1.03 -10.84 -1.54
N LEU A 69 -0.92 -11.19 -0.26
CA LEU A 69 -0.13 -10.42 0.70
C LEU A 69 1.36 -10.37 0.32
N ARG A 70 1.93 -11.49 -0.16
CA ARG A 70 3.32 -11.53 -0.65
C ARG A 70 3.52 -10.63 -1.88
N LYS A 71 2.60 -10.66 -2.83
CA LYS A 71 2.62 -9.78 -4.01
C LYS A 71 2.59 -8.31 -3.58
N TYR A 72 1.73 -7.97 -2.62
CA TYR A 72 1.65 -6.61 -2.09
C TYR A 72 2.93 -6.18 -1.38
N ARG A 73 3.54 -7.07 -0.57
CA ARG A 73 4.85 -6.83 0.04
C ARG A 73 5.93 -6.52 -1.00
N CYS A 74 6.00 -7.25 -2.11
CA CYS A 74 6.96 -6.98 -3.17
C CYS A 74 6.74 -5.58 -3.77
N ARG A 75 5.50 -5.21 -4.05
CA ARG A 75 5.14 -3.87 -4.56
C ARG A 75 5.53 -2.74 -3.60
N LEU A 76 5.42 -2.96 -2.29
CA LEU A 76 5.88 -1.99 -1.29
C LEU A 76 7.41 -1.85 -1.32
N LEU A 77 8.13 -2.96 -1.44
CA LEU A 77 9.60 -2.93 -1.55
C LEU A 77 10.05 -2.18 -2.81
N GLU A 78 9.38 -2.39 -3.95
CA GLU A 78 9.64 -1.65 -5.19
C GLU A 78 9.47 -0.13 -4.98
N GLN A 79 8.35 0.29 -4.37
CA GLN A 79 8.12 1.71 -4.07
C GLN A 79 9.16 2.30 -3.10
N ILE A 80 9.60 1.53 -2.11
CA ILE A 80 10.68 1.94 -1.19
C ILE A 80 11.97 2.12 -1.97
N HIS A 81 12.33 1.17 -2.84
CA HIS A 81 13.54 1.25 -3.66
C HIS A 81 13.51 2.46 -4.60
N GLU A 82 12.38 2.73 -5.27
CA GLU A 82 12.23 3.91 -6.12
C GLU A 82 12.39 5.22 -5.33
N LYS A 83 11.75 5.33 -4.16
CA LYS A 83 11.88 6.50 -3.29
C LYS A 83 13.31 6.68 -2.79
N GLN A 84 14.00 5.59 -2.47
CA GLN A 84 15.41 5.63 -2.06
C GLN A 84 16.30 6.15 -3.20
N GLN A 85 16.10 5.67 -4.43
CA GLN A 85 16.86 6.14 -5.60
C GLN A 85 16.66 7.64 -5.87
N ILE A 86 15.45 8.15 -5.65
CA ILE A 86 15.18 9.59 -5.77
C ILE A 86 15.91 10.37 -4.67
N LEU A 87 15.90 9.86 -3.43
CA LEU A 87 16.62 10.46 -2.32
C LEU A 87 18.13 10.49 -2.57
N ASP A 88 18.70 9.38 -3.05
CA ASP A 88 20.13 9.28 -3.37
C ASP A 88 20.54 10.30 -4.45
N GLN A 89 19.67 10.53 -5.45
CA GLN A 89 19.90 11.57 -6.47
C GLN A 89 19.85 12.97 -5.87
N LEU A 90 18.90 13.26 -4.97
CA LEU A 90 18.82 14.54 -4.28
C LEU A 90 20.06 14.79 -3.41
N ASP A 91 20.50 13.78 -2.67
CA ASP A 91 21.70 13.85 -1.84
C ASP A 91 22.96 14.12 -2.68
N TYR A 92 23.05 13.51 -3.86
CA TYR A 92 24.11 13.80 -4.82
C TYR A 92 24.11 15.27 -5.25
N TYR A 93 22.96 15.83 -5.66
CA TYR A 93 22.86 17.24 -6.08
C TYR A 93 23.17 18.21 -4.93
N ILE A 94 22.74 17.90 -3.70
CA ILE A 94 23.08 18.72 -2.53
C ILE A 94 24.59 18.68 -2.30
N SER A 95 25.22 17.50 -2.40
CA SER A 95 26.66 17.37 -2.23
C SER A 95 27.45 18.08 -3.32
N SER A 96 26.97 18.13 -4.56
CA SER A 96 27.68 18.79 -5.65
C SER A 96 27.70 20.31 -5.45
N LEU A 97 26.56 20.90 -5.10
CA LEU A 97 26.44 22.33 -4.83
C LEU A 97 27.34 22.78 -3.67
N LYS A 98 27.39 21.99 -2.58
CA LYS A 98 28.28 22.28 -1.44
C LYS A 98 29.77 22.23 -1.80
N LYS A 99 30.17 21.44 -2.80
CA LYS A 99 31.57 21.39 -3.25
C LYS A 99 31.92 22.58 -4.13
N GLU A 100 30.98 23.05 -4.95
CA GLU A 100 31.17 24.24 -5.79
C GLU A 100 31.35 25.51 -4.95
N GLU A 101 30.62 25.67 -3.83
CA GLU A 101 30.83 26.77 -2.88
C GLU A 101 32.25 26.80 -2.26
N THR A 102 32.92 25.65 -2.12
CA THR A 102 34.25 25.57 -1.49
C THR A 102 35.43 25.83 -2.43
N VAL A 103 35.20 25.87 -3.75
CA VAL A 103 36.27 26.07 -4.75
C VAL A 103 36.44 27.56 -5.10
N ASP A 104 35.41 28.39 -4.89
CA ASP A 104 35.44 29.83 -5.18
C ASP A 104 36.19 30.66 -4.10
N GLU A 105 36.60 30.05 -2.98
CA GLU A 105 37.36 30.70 -1.89
C GLU A 105 38.89 30.43 -1.92
N THR A 106 39.40 29.73 -2.95
CA THR A 106 40.84 29.43 -3.13
C THR A 106 41.39 29.93 -4.45
#